data_AF-A0A0H2RDN2-F1
#
_entry.id   AF-A0A0H2RDN2-F1
#
_cell.length_a   1.000
_cell.length_b   1.000
_cell.length_c   1.000
_cell.angle_alpha   90.00
_cell.angle_beta   90.00
_cell.angle_gamma   90.00
#
_symmetry.space_group_name_H-M   'P 1'
#
loop_
_entity.id
_entity.type
_entity.pdbx_description
1 polymer ?
#
loop_
_entity_poly.entity_id
_entity_poly.type
_entity_poly.pdbx_seq_one_letter_code
_entity_poly.pdbx_strand_id
1 'polypeptide(L)'
;MDAPEATARWNPAIYEEMEFRKGEVRNWRRTLQENFLERRVLKPEDMALFDYFFMRLERYNMSMEELKFSKIRKVAKLIAILPEEEKPICDDVYHFCERARVLARKWRPIQYADQIAANGENAVNSDDELAGSLANVSIDS
;
A
#
# COMPACT_ATOMS: atom_id res chain seq x y z
N MET A 1 9.73 -41.68 -31.15
CA MET A 1 10.27 -40.34 -30.88
C MET A 1 9.20 -39.60 -30.10
N ASP A 2 9.18 -39.80 -28.78
CA ASP A 2 8.30 -39.04 -27.90
C ASP A 2 8.83 -37.61 -27.81
N ALA A 3 8.03 -36.67 -28.30
CA ALA A 3 8.31 -35.26 -28.15
C ALA A 3 8.26 -34.90 -26.66
N PRO A 4 9.22 -34.11 -26.14
CA PRO A 4 9.21 -33.72 -24.74
C PRO A 4 7.99 -32.84 -24.46
N GLU A 5 7.38 -33.14 -23.32
CA GLU A 5 6.20 -32.56 -22.68
C GLU A 5 6.19 -31.02 -22.65
N ALA A 6 5.83 -30.40 -23.77
CA ALA A 6 5.65 -28.95 -23.90
C ALA A 6 4.23 -28.52 -23.54
N THR A 7 3.71 -29.00 -22.41
CA THR A 7 2.41 -28.59 -21.85
C THR A 7 2.59 -27.97 -20.47
N ALA A 8 3.50 -26.99 -20.37
CA ALA A 8 3.30 -25.86 -19.44
C ALA A 8 2.07 -25.08 -19.92
N ARG A 9 0.90 -25.65 -19.63
CA ARG A 9 -0.41 -25.36 -20.16
C ARG A 9 -0.78 -23.92 -19.85
N TRP A 10 -0.84 -23.08 -20.87
CA TRP A 10 -1.56 -21.81 -20.82
C TRP A 10 -2.98 -22.09 -20.30
N ASN A 11 -3.26 -21.68 -19.06
CA ASN A 11 -4.59 -21.73 -18.47
C ASN A 11 -5.16 -20.30 -18.47
N PRO A 12 -5.99 -19.94 -19.45
CA PRO A 12 -6.55 -18.59 -19.56
C PRO A 12 -7.27 -18.13 -18.29
N ALA A 13 -7.89 -19.04 -17.54
CA ALA A 13 -8.58 -18.68 -16.30
C ALA A 13 -7.62 -18.14 -15.21
N ILE A 14 -6.40 -18.68 -15.13
CA ILE A 14 -5.39 -18.19 -14.17
C ILE A 14 -4.92 -16.79 -14.56
N TYR A 15 -4.71 -16.55 -15.85
CA TYR A 15 -4.32 -15.21 -16.34
C TYR A 15 -5.42 -14.18 -16.12
N GLU A 16 -6.67 -14.54 -16.40
CA GLU A 16 -7.81 -13.66 -16.19
C GLU A 16 -8.00 -13.32 -14.70
N GLU A 17 -7.87 -14.31 -13.80
CA GLU A 17 -7.89 -14.08 -12.36
C GLU A 17 -6.75 -13.15 -11.90
N MET A 18 -5.53 -13.38 -12.39
CA MET A 18 -4.37 -12.53 -12.06
C MET A 18 -4.57 -11.08 -12.53
N GLU A 19 -5.10 -10.86 -13.74
CA GLU A 19 -5.33 -9.52 -14.27
C GLU A 19 -6.50 -8.83 -13.54
N PHE A 20 -7.56 -9.57 -13.21
CA PHE A 20 -8.66 -9.08 -12.40
C PHE A 20 -8.15 -8.59 -11.03
N ARG A 21 -7.32 -9.40 -10.36
CA ARG A 21 -6.70 -9.02 -9.09
C ARG A 21 -5.84 -7.76 -9.22
N LYS A 22 -5.02 -7.64 -10.26
CA LYS A 22 -4.23 -6.41 -10.54
C LYS A 22 -5.13 -5.18 -10.70
N GLY A 23 -6.25 -5.33 -11.41
CA GLY A 23 -7.27 -4.29 -11.55
C GLY A 23 -7.90 -3.90 -10.22
N GLU A 24 -8.24 -4.88 -9.38
CA GLU A 24 -8.82 -4.66 -8.06
C GLU A 24 -7.86 -3.89 -7.13
N VAL A 25 -6.59 -4.31 -7.02
CA VAL A 25 -5.62 -3.60 -6.18
C VAL A 25 -5.36 -2.16 -6.68
N ARG A 26 -5.39 -1.94 -8.00
CA ARG A 26 -5.32 -0.60 -8.58
C ARG A 26 -6.50 0.27 -8.17
N ASN A 27 -7.71 -0.30 -8.18
CA ASN A 27 -8.91 0.39 -7.72
C ASN A 27 -8.81 0.73 -6.23
N TRP A 28 -8.35 -0.19 -5.38
CA TRP A 28 -8.12 0.09 -3.96
C TRP A 28 -7.14 1.23 -3.74
N ARG A 29 -6.03 1.25 -4.49
CA ARG A 29 -5.07 2.34 -4.44
C ARG A 29 -5.69 3.68 -4.83
N ARG A 30 -6.52 3.72 -5.88
CA ARG A 30 -7.26 4.93 -6.28
C ARG A 30 -8.20 5.38 -5.17
N THR A 31 -8.99 4.47 -4.61
CA THR A 31 -9.88 4.74 -3.47
C THR A 31 -9.13 5.34 -2.29
N LEU A 32 -7.97 4.78 -1.91
CA LEU A 32 -7.15 5.34 -0.83
C LEU A 32 -6.66 6.75 -1.15
N GLN A 33 -6.15 6.98 -2.36
CA GLN A 33 -5.64 8.31 -2.75
C GLN A 33 -6.76 9.37 -2.76
N GLU A 34 -7.87 9.09 -3.44
CA GLU A 34 -8.97 10.06 -3.61
C GLU A 34 -9.60 10.45 -2.26
N ASN A 35 -9.67 9.50 -1.32
CA ASN A 35 -10.38 9.70 -0.07
C ASN A 35 -9.48 10.17 1.09
N PHE A 36 -8.20 9.82 1.10
CA PHE A 36 -7.30 10.17 2.20
C PHE A 36 -6.23 11.21 1.84
N LEU A 37 -5.90 11.41 0.55
CA LEU A 37 -4.81 12.32 0.14
C LEU A 37 -5.30 13.52 -0.67
N GLU A 38 -6.31 13.35 -1.54
CA GLU A 38 -6.78 14.42 -2.44
C GLU A 38 -7.76 15.39 -1.77
N ARG A 39 -7.64 15.59 -0.44
CA ARG A 39 -8.37 16.59 0.34
C ARG A 39 -9.89 16.50 0.20
N ARG A 40 -10.43 15.28 0.11
CA ARG A 40 -11.86 15.06 0.34
C ARG A 40 -12.14 15.08 1.83
N VAL A 41 -13.12 15.88 2.23
CA VAL A 41 -13.72 15.77 3.56
C VAL A 41 -14.46 14.44 3.60
N LEU A 42 -13.81 13.47 4.21
CA LEU A 42 -14.37 12.17 4.54
C LEU A 42 -15.61 12.38 5.43
N LYS A 43 -16.79 12.02 4.92
CA LYS A 43 -18.02 12.23 5.65
C LYS A 43 -18.16 11.18 6.77
N PRO A 44 -18.71 11.53 7.94
CA PRO A 44 -18.89 10.58 9.05
C PRO A 44 -19.61 9.29 8.65
N GLU A 45 -20.56 9.37 7.71
CA GLU A 45 -21.34 8.22 7.25
C GLU A 45 -20.50 7.21 6.46
N ASP A 46 -19.43 7.67 5.80
CA ASP A 46 -18.54 6.82 5.01
C ASP A 46 -17.49 6.10 5.87
N MET A 47 -17.38 6.42 7.17
CA MET A 47 -16.25 5.97 8.00
C MET A 47 -16.28 4.46 8.25
N ALA A 48 -17.47 3.92 8.52
CA ALA A 48 -17.65 2.47 8.67
C ALA A 48 -17.34 1.71 7.36
N LEU A 49 -17.61 2.33 6.20
CA LEU A 49 -17.26 1.76 4.91
C LEU A 49 -15.73 1.69 4.75
N PHE A 50 -15.01 2.75 5.12
CA PHE A 50 -13.56 2.76 5.06
C PHE A 50 -12.92 1.83 6.10
N ASP A 51 -13.53 1.67 7.27
CA ASP A 51 -13.10 0.68 8.26
C ASP A 51 -13.12 -0.74 7.69
N TYR A 52 -14.26 -1.13 7.12
CA TYR A 52 -14.42 -2.43 6.45
C TYR A 52 -13.44 -2.58 5.28
N PHE A 53 -13.23 -1.50 4.51
CA PHE A 53 -12.27 -1.49 3.41
C PHE A 53 -10.84 -1.76 3.89
N PHE A 54 -10.39 -1.10 4.96
CA PHE A 54 -9.08 -1.39 5.54
C PHE A 54 -9.02 -2.82 6.11
N MET A 55 -10.09 -3.35 6.72
CA MET A 55 -10.13 -4.74 7.19
C MET A 55 -9.91 -5.73 6.04
N ARG A 56 -10.51 -5.44 4.88
CA ARG A 56 -10.32 -6.23 3.67
C ARG A 56 -8.87 -6.18 3.19
N LEU A 57 -8.25 -5.00 3.16
CA LEU A 57 -6.84 -4.83 2.79
C LEU A 57 -5.89 -5.56 3.74
N GLU A 58 -6.16 -5.52 5.05
CA GLU A 58 -5.34 -6.16 6.08
C GLU A 58 -5.33 -7.69 5.94
N ARG A 59 -6.48 -8.27 5.62
CA ARG A 59 -6.65 -9.70 5.37
C ARG A 59 -6.12 -10.14 4.01
N TYR A 60 -6.01 -9.22 3.06
CA TYR A 60 -5.52 -9.54 1.72
C TYR A 60 -4.03 -9.92 1.73
N ASN A 61 -3.70 -11.03 1.06
CA ASN A 61 -2.32 -11.44 0.84
C ASN A 61 -1.80 -10.91 -0.50
N MET A 62 -1.06 -9.81 -0.41
CA MET A 62 -0.53 -9.11 -1.56
C MET A 62 0.68 -9.83 -2.15
N SER A 63 0.70 -10.00 -3.47
CA SER A 63 1.84 -10.50 -4.23
C SER A 63 2.79 -9.36 -4.63
N MET A 64 4.01 -9.72 -5.04
CA MET A 64 4.98 -8.73 -5.50
C MET A 64 4.50 -8.00 -6.76
N GLU A 65 3.92 -8.72 -7.73
CA GLU A 65 3.44 -8.10 -8.96
C GLU A 65 2.35 -7.06 -8.68
N GLU A 66 1.38 -7.38 -7.82
CA GLU A 66 0.32 -6.46 -7.45
C GLU A 66 0.88 -5.19 -6.80
N LEU A 67 1.89 -5.32 -5.94
CA LEU A 67 2.58 -4.20 -5.30
C LEU A 67 3.35 -3.33 -6.30
N LYS A 68 4.03 -3.94 -7.29
CA LYS A 68 4.74 -3.21 -8.36
C LYS A 68 3.76 -2.40 -9.22
N PHE A 69 2.70 -3.05 -9.70
CA PHE A 69 1.76 -2.46 -10.64
C PHE A 69 0.87 -1.40 -9.98
N SER A 70 0.32 -1.66 -8.80
CA SER A 70 -0.62 -0.73 -8.15
C SER A 70 0.06 0.45 -7.47
N LYS A 71 1.31 0.27 -7.00
CA LYS A 71 2.00 1.20 -6.10
C LYS A 71 1.21 1.52 -4.82
N ILE A 72 0.29 0.65 -4.40
CA ILE A 72 -0.56 0.86 -3.21
C ILE A 72 0.24 1.08 -1.92
N ARG A 73 1.41 0.41 -1.78
CA ARG A 73 2.31 0.62 -0.64
C ARG A 73 2.75 2.08 -0.50
N LYS A 74 3.00 2.78 -1.62
CA LYS A 74 3.41 4.19 -1.57
C LYS A 74 2.28 5.06 -1.04
N VAL A 75 1.04 4.81 -1.47
CA VAL A 75 -0.14 5.53 -0.98
C VAL A 75 -0.36 5.25 0.52
N ALA A 76 -0.26 4.00 0.95
CA ALA A 76 -0.34 3.66 2.38
C ALA A 76 0.75 4.35 3.22
N LYS A 77 2.00 4.44 2.72
CA LYS A 77 3.06 5.21 3.38
C LYS A 77 2.70 6.69 3.54
N LEU A 78 2.08 7.31 2.53
CA LEU A 78 1.68 8.71 2.58
C LEU A 78 0.56 8.93 3.59
N ILE A 79 -0.45 8.07 3.62
CA ILE A 79 -1.55 8.13 4.60
C ILE A 79 -0.97 8.02 6.03
N ALA A 80 -0.01 7.12 6.24
CA ALA A 80 0.61 6.90 7.54
C ALA A 80 1.40 8.10 8.10
N ILE A 81 1.72 9.09 7.27
CA ILE A 81 2.49 10.28 7.68
C ILE A 81 1.70 11.57 7.44
N LEU A 82 0.38 11.48 7.29
CA LEU A 82 -0.45 12.67 7.19
C LEU A 82 -0.22 13.56 8.43
N PRO A 83 -0.01 14.88 8.22
CA PRO A 83 0.06 15.82 9.33
C PRO A 83 -1.28 15.86 10.06
N GLU A 84 -1.27 16.28 11.33
CA GLU A 84 -2.46 16.23 12.19
C GLU A 84 -3.66 16.96 11.57
N GLU A 85 -3.41 18.06 10.87
CA GLU A 85 -4.44 18.88 10.22
C GLU A 85 -5.07 18.22 8.98
N GLU A 86 -4.40 17.23 8.40
CA GLU A 86 -4.88 16.48 7.22
C GLU A 86 -5.37 15.07 7.59
N LYS A 87 -5.24 14.65 8.85
CA LYS A 87 -5.78 13.37 9.30
C LYS A 87 -7.30 13.35 9.20
N PRO A 88 -7.91 12.18 8.90
CA PRO A 88 -9.34 12.01 9.06
C PRO A 88 -9.77 12.36 10.49
N ILE A 89 -10.85 13.12 10.65
CA ILE A 89 -11.37 13.57 11.96
C ILE A 89 -11.63 12.40 12.92
N CYS A 90 -11.89 11.20 12.40
CA CYS A 90 -12.17 9.99 13.17
C CYS A 90 -10.97 9.04 13.30
N ASP A 91 -9.75 9.49 12.98
CA ASP A 91 -8.54 8.66 13.06
C ASP A 91 -8.30 8.15 14.50
N ASP A 92 -8.73 8.89 15.52
CA ASP A 92 -8.68 8.45 16.92
C ASP A 92 -9.57 7.24 17.22
N VAL A 93 -10.58 6.97 16.39
CA VAL A 93 -11.53 5.86 16.56
C VAL A 93 -11.17 4.67 15.67
N TYR A 94 -10.88 4.95 14.39
CA TYR A 94 -10.66 3.90 13.38
C TYR A 94 -9.19 3.64 13.06
N HIS A 95 -8.29 4.51 13.55
CA HIS A 95 -6.84 4.37 13.45
C HIS A 95 -6.33 4.17 12.02
N PHE A 96 -6.91 4.86 11.03
CA PHE A 96 -6.57 4.69 9.62
C PHE A 96 -5.09 4.96 9.33
N CYS A 97 -4.49 5.97 9.96
CA CYS A 97 -3.07 6.28 9.78
C CYS A 97 -2.16 5.15 10.30
N GLU A 98 -2.48 4.59 11.48
CA GLU A 98 -1.71 3.48 12.05
C GLU A 98 -1.91 2.20 11.23
N ARG A 99 -3.13 1.91 10.80
CA ARG A 99 -3.42 0.76 9.93
C ARG A 99 -2.68 0.86 8.60
N ALA A 100 -2.65 2.05 8.00
CA ALA A 100 -1.87 2.31 6.80
C ALA A 100 -0.37 2.10 7.04
N ARG A 101 0.15 2.48 8.21
CA ARG A 101 1.54 2.24 8.62
C ARG A 101 1.85 0.75 8.72
N VAL A 102 0.98 -0.03 9.36
CA VAL A 102 1.11 -1.48 9.48
C VAL A 102 1.10 -2.15 8.10
N LEU A 103 0.16 -1.77 7.22
CA LEU A 103 0.11 -2.27 5.84
C LEU A 103 1.39 -1.95 5.05
N ALA A 104 1.87 -0.71 5.15
CA ALA A 104 3.10 -0.30 4.48
C ALA A 104 4.32 -1.12 4.95
N ARG A 105 4.42 -1.39 6.26
CA ARG A 105 5.45 -2.26 6.85
C ARG A 105 5.30 -3.71 6.41
N LYS A 106 4.08 -4.26 6.40
CA LYS A 106 3.76 -5.64 5.93
C LYS A 106 4.23 -5.87 4.48
N TRP A 107 3.99 -4.90 3.60
CA TRP A 107 4.35 -5.00 2.18
C TRP A 107 5.80 -4.60 1.87
N ARG A 108 6.51 -4.00 2.84
CA ARG A 108 7.91 -3.62 2.70
C ARG A 108 8.78 -4.80 2.24
N PRO A 109 8.90 -5.90 3.00
CA PRO A 109 9.81 -7.00 2.67
C PRO A 109 9.49 -7.68 1.33
N ILE A 110 8.20 -7.77 0.96
CA ILE A 110 7.76 -8.34 -0.32
C ILE A 110 8.42 -7.59 -1.50
N GLN A 111 8.51 -6.26 -1.40
CA GLN A 111 9.16 -5.47 -2.44
C GLN A 111 10.69 -5.50 -2.39
N TYR A 112 11.30 -5.57 -1.20
CA TYR A 112 12.76 -5.61 -1.08
C TYR A 112 13.33 -6.97 -1.50
N ALA A 113 12.66 -8.08 -1.18
CA ALA A 113 13.11 -9.42 -1.58
C ALA A 113 13.26 -9.55 -3.10
N ASP A 114 12.34 -8.96 -3.87
CA ASP A 114 12.41 -8.92 -5.32
C ASP A 114 13.52 -8.00 -5.86
N GLN A 115 13.78 -6.86 -5.21
CA GLN A 115 14.90 -5.99 -5.58
C GLN A 115 16.26 -6.68 -5.35
N ILE A 116 16.40 -7.42 -4.24
CA ILE A 116 17.61 -8.20 -3.95
C ILE A 116 17.78 -9.33 -4.97
N ALA A 117 16.71 -10.04 -5.30
CA ALA A 117 16.72 -11.08 -6.32
C ALA A 117 17.05 -10.55 -7.72
N ALA A 118 16.63 -9.32 -8.03
CA ALA A 118 16.89 -8.68 -9.32
C ALA A 118 18.31 -8.10 -9.44
N ASN A 119 18.91 -7.62 -8.35
CA ASN A 119 20.13 -6.81 -8.40
C ASN A 119 21.39 -7.41 -7.75
N GLY A 120 21.35 -8.63 -7.19
CA GLY A 120 22.55 -9.31 -6.70
C GLY A 120 23.38 -8.49 -5.69
N GLU A 121 23.04 -8.60 -4.41
CA GLU A 121 23.86 -8.09 -3.28
C GLU A 121 24.39 -6.64 -3.39
N ASN A 122 23.53 -5.65 -3.64
CA ASN A 122 23.80 -4.30 -3.14
C ASN A 122 22.52 -3.47 -3.00
N ALA A 123 21.82 -3.62 -1.87
CA ALA A 123 20.69 -2.77 -1.52
C ALA A 123 20.84 -2.28 -0.06
N VAL A 124 21.88 -1.48 0.18
CA VAL A 124 22.00 -0.71 1.41
C VAL A 124 20.99 0.44 1.36
N ASN A 125 20.08 0.38 2.34
CA ASN A 125 19.19 1.42 2.86
C ASN A 125 19.28 2.82 2.25
N SER A 126 18.24 3.19 1.52
CA SER A 126 17.76 4.57 1.44
C SER A 126 16.26 4.56 1.75
N ASP A 127 15.82 5.49 2.59
CA ASP A 127 14.42 5.80 2.98
C ASP A 127 13.98 5.41 4.41
N ASP A 128 14.87 5.45 5.40
CA ASP A 128 14.48 5.47 6.83
C ASP A 128 15.08 6.66 7.60
N GLU A 129 15.05 7.85 7.00
CA GLU A 129 15.13 9.12 7.72
C GLU A 129 13.99 10.01 7.28
N LEU A 130 12.88 10.01 8.03
CA LEU A 130 11.95 11.14 8.16
C LEU A 130 11.05 10.93 9.40
N ALA A 131 11.67 10.51 10.51
CA ALA A 131 11.10 10.59 11.85
C ALA A 131 12.05 11.42 12.71
N GLY A 132 12.10 12.73 12.44
CA GLY A 132 13.01 13.62 13.16
C GLY A 132 13.19 14.99 12.51
N SER A 133 12.12 15.73 12.22
CA SER A 133 12.22 17.19 12.11
C SER A 133 10.84 17.85 12.25
N LEU A 134 10.31 17.82 13.47
CA LEU A 134 9.29 18.77 13.93
C LEU A 134 9.76 19.32 15.27
N ALA A 135 10.82 20.13 15.22
CA ALA A 135 11.21 21.00 16.31
C ALA A 135 11.98 22.17 15.71
N ASN A 136 11.24 23.20 15.30
CA ASN A 136 11.69 24.57 15.45
C ASN A 136 10.46 25.42 15.73
N VAL A 137 10.05 25.36 17.00
CA VAL A 137 9.35 26.46 17.65
C VAL A 137 10.31 27.65 17.60
N SER A 138 10.00 28.64 16.77
CA SER A 138 10.61 29.97 16.89
C SER A 138 10.14 30.60 18.19
N ILE A 139 11.02 30.60 19.18
CA ILE A 139 11.10 31.61 20.23
C ILE A 139 12.23 32.55 19.79
N ASP A 140 11.92 33.80 19.45
CA ASP A 140 12.24 34.97 20.30
C ASP A 140 12.16 36.29 19.51
N SER A 141 11.43 37.27 20.07
CA SER A 141 11.86 38.66 20.37
C SER A 141 10.71 39.41 21.02
#